data_AF-A0A4P6FE08-F1
#
_entry.id   AF-A0A4P6FE08-F1
#
_cell.length_a   1.000
_cell.length_b   1.000
_cell.length_c   1.000
_cell.angle_alpha   90.00
_cell.angle_beta   90.00
_cell.angle_gamma   90.00
#
_symmetry.space_group_name_H-M   'P 1'
#
loop_
_entity.id
_entity.type
_entity.pdbx_description
1 polymer ?
#
loop_
_entity_poly.entity_id
_entity_poly.type
_entity_poly.pdbx_seq_one_letter_code
_entity_poly.pdbx_strand_id
1 'polypeptide(L)'
;MWRQLGVEALRPGSKPEIVRLAVIAGLTRATGARYGDLLRVRAEDLDLGAVGAHAGEGSVVVRHGKHRAVRVHRVPAEVVLVLRHWMDVRLELAAELEGSVPRALLLTVHHTHDNGTTVSSGLPITKQGLVLSWRRFVQRTNARYGALRPPLPTRFEQVRRAWTEAGVPDPGREITSENSVPSAPDDQR
;
A
#
# COMPACT_ATOMS: atom_id res chain seq x y z
N MET A 1 6.96 15.56 -0.90
CA MET A 1 7.27 14.15 -1.25
C MET A 1 6.06 13.45 -1.84
N TRP A 2 4.95 13.28 -1.10
CA TRP A 2 3.73 12.60 -1.59
C TRP A 2 3.27 13.07 -2.98
N ARG A 3 2.99 14.37 -3.15
CA ARG A 3 2.56 14.95 -4.43
C ARG A 3 3.47 14.57 -5.61
N GLN A 4 4.79 14.63 -5.41
CA GLN A 4 5.75 14.27 -6.46
C GLN A 4 5.66 12.78 -6.79
N LEU A 5 5.66 11.92 -5.77
CA LEU A 5 5.64 10.47 -5.93
C LEU A 5 4.33 9.96 -6.53
N GLY A 6 3.18 10.53 -6.13
CA GLY A 6 1.87 10.21 -6.69
C GLY A 6 1.75 10.60 -8.16
N VAL A 7 2.22 11.81 -8.52
CA VAL A 7 2.28 12.23 -9.93
C VAL A 7 3.19 11.34 -10.73
N GLU A 8 4.38 11.00 -10.21
CA GLU A 8 5.32 10.12 -10.89
C GLU A 8 4.71 8.74 -11.10
N ALA A 9 4.06 8.15 -10.10
CA ALA A 9 3.40 6.85 -10.22
C ALA A 9 2.30 6.80 -11.28
N LEU A 10 1.61 7.89 -11.56
CA LEU A 10 0.52 7.94 -12.55
C LEU A 10 0.97 8.32 -13.96
N ARG A 11 2.27 8.56 -14.19
CA ARG A 11 2.78 8.84 -15.54
C ARG A 11 2.71 7.58 -16.41
N PRO A 12 2.39 7.71 -17.71
CA PRO A 12 2.53 6.61 -18.65
C PRO A 12 3.95 6.02 -18.62
N GLY A 13 4.04 4.69 -18.57
CA GLY A 13 5.32 3.97 -18.53
C GLY A 13 6.04 4.03 -17.18
N SER A 14 5.36 4.44 -16.11
CA SER A 14 5.95 4.44 -14.78
C SER A 14 6.35 3.05 -14.31
N LYS A 15 7.53 2.98 -13.71
CA LYS A 15 8.09 1.70 -13.28
C LYS A 15 7.27 1.10 -12.12
N PRO A 16 7.00 -0.21 -12.10
CA PRO A 16 6.24 -0.85 -11.02
C PRO A 16 6.77 -0.56 -9.61
N GLU A 17 8.08 -0.43 -9.42
CA GLU A 17 8.65 -0.08 -8.10
C GLU A 17 8.27 1.32 -7.62
N ILE A 18 8.02 2.27 -8.53
CA ILE A 18 7.57 3.62 -8.20
C ILE A 18 6.08 3.60 -7.84
N VAL A 19 5.26 2.90 -8.63
CA VAL A 19 3.82 2.73 -8.36
C VAL A 19 3.61 2.09 -6.99
N ARG A 20 4.30 0.98 -6.71
CA ARG A 20 4.25 0.32 -5.39
C ARG A 20 4.67 1.26 -4.26
N LEU A 21 5.72 2.04 -4.46
CA LEU A 21 6.19 2.97 -3.43
C LEU A 21 5.18 4.09 -3.17
N ALA A 22 4.50 4.57 -4.22
CA ALA A 22 3.40 5.50 -4.09
C ALA A 22 2.23 4.89 -3.30
N VAL A 23 1.84 3.64 -3.56
CA VAL A 23 0.84 2.94 -2.74
C VAL A 23 1.23 2.92 -1.26
N ILE A 24 2.47 2.55 -0.97
CA ILE A 24 2.97 2.51 0.42
C ILE A 24 2.91 3.90 1.06
N ALA A 25 3.38 4.93 0.36
CA ALA A 25 3.37 6.30 0.87
C ALA A 25 1.93 6.84 1.06
N GLY A 26 1.05 6.58 0.10
CA GLY A 26 -0.34 7.02 0.11
C GLY A 26 -1.15 6.36 1.23
N LEU A 27 -1.07 5.03 1.35
CA LEU A 27 -1.74 4.30 2.44
C LEU A 27 -1.16 4.67 3.81
N THR A 28 0.15 4.82 3.94
CA THR A 28 0.75 5.28 5.20
C THR A 28 0.27 6.68 5.57
N ARG A 29 0.21 7.59 4.60
CA ARG A 29 -0.28 8.96 4.81
C ARG A 29 -1.75 8.97 5.20
N ALA A 30 -2.56 8.12 4.57
CA ALA A 30 -4.00 8.04 4.83
C ALA A 30 -4.33 7.37 6.17
N THR A 31 -3.55 6.38 6.61
CA THR A 31 -3.93 5.49 7.75
C THR A 31 -2.98 5.51 8.93
N GLY A 32 -1.80 6.13 8.78
CA GLY A 32 -0.73 6.10 9.78
C GLY A 32 -0.10 4.72 9.99
N ALA A 33 -0.45 3.74 9.15
CA ALA A 33 -0.02 2.35 9.26
C ALA A 33 1.51 2.19 9.14
N ARG A 34 2.07 1.24 9.90
CA ARG A 34 3.48 0.86 9.77
C ARG A 34 3.65 -0.11 8.60
N TYR A 35 4.89 -0.30 8.12
CA TYR A 35 5.18 -1.34 7.12
C TYR A 35 4.67 -2.72 7.51
N GLY A 36 4.84 -3.11 8.78
CA GLY A 36 4.32 -4.40 9.24
C GLY A 36 2.80 -4.53 9.13
N ASP A 37 2.07 -3.42 9.20
CA ASP A 37 0.61 -3.39 9.08
C ASP A 37 0.21 -3.43 7.60
N LEU A 38 0.87 -2.62 6.75
CA LEU A 38 0.64 -2.62 5.30
C LEU A 38 0.93 -3.96 4.63
N LEU A 39 1.92 -4.72 5.11
CA LEU A 39 2.22 -6.06 4.63
C LEU A 39 1.10 -7.08 4.87
N ARG A 40 0.15 -6.77 5.75
CA ARG A 40 -1.02 -7.61 6.03
C ARG A 40 -2.26 -7.20 5.24
N VAL A 41 -2.20 -6.07 4.53
CA VAL A 41 -3.30 -5.61 3.69
C VAL A 41 -3.36 -6.52 2.47
N ARG A 42 -4.57 -7.00 2.19
CA ARG A 42 -4.89 -7.81 1.02
C ARG A 42 -5.65 -6.99 0.00
N ALA A 43 -5.72 -7.46 -1.24
CA ALA A 43 -6.46 -6.79 -2.30
C ALA A 43 -7.94 -6.60 -1.92
N GLU A 44 -8.55 -7.62 -1.32
CA GLU A 44 -9.94 -7.60 -0.85
C GLU A 44 -10.18 -6.77 0.43
N ASP A 45 -9.12 -6.28 1.09
CA ASP A 45 -9.27 -5.31 2.18
C ASP A 45 -9.53 -3.89 1.64
N LEU A 46 -9.46 -3.68 0.31
CA LEU A 46 -9.71 -2.39 -0.35
C LEU A 46 -11.13 -2.31 -0.89
N ASP A 47 -11.80 -1.20 -0.60
CA ASP A 47 -12.95 -0.73 -1.35
C ASP A 47 -12.55 0.58 -2.05
N LEU A 48 -12.38 0.52 -3.36
CA LEU A 48 -11.95 1.69 -4.15
C LEU A 48 -13.13 2.53 -4.66
N GLY A 49 -14.37 2.15 -4.31
CA GLY A 49 -15.59 2.78 -4.81
C GLY A 49 -15.83 2.55 -6.31
N ALA A 50 -16.84 3.24 -6.84
CA ALA A 50 -17.19 3.19 -8.26
C ALA A 50 -16.09 3.77 -9.17
N VAL A 51 -15.95 3.23 -10.38
CA VAL A 51 -15.05 3.73 -11.43
C VAL A 51 -15.76 4.83 -12.21
N GLY A 52 -15.11 5.96 -12.48
CA GLY A 52 -15.66 7.01 -13.34
C GLY A 52 -15.12 8.42 -13.06
N ALA A 53 -15.67 9.42 -13.75
CA ALA A 53 -15.27 10.83 -13.65
C ALA A 53 -15.45 11.44 -12.25
N HIS A 54 -16.09 10.73 -11.33
CA HIS A 54 -16.32 11.12 -9.94
C HIS A 54 -15.75 10.07 -8.98
N ALA A 55 -14.65 9.41 -9.35
CA ALA A 55 -13.94 8.48 -8.46
C ALA A 55 -13.70 9.17 -7.11
N GLY A 56 -14.49 8.74 -6.12
CA GLY A 56 -14.55 9.36 -4.82
C GLY A 56 -13.47 8.84 -3.90
N GLU A 57 -13.70 9.04 -2.62
CA GLU A 57 -12.93 8.42 -1.56
C GLU A 57 -13.21 6.91 -1.54
N GLY A 58 -12.20 6.13 -1.22
CA GLY A 58 -12.31 4.70 -0.95
C GLY A 58 -12.18 4.41 0.54
N SER A 59 -12.04 3.13 0.86
CA SER A 59 -11.68 2.68 2.20
C SER A 59 -10.70 1.50 2.17
N VAL A 60 -10.01 1.29 3.28
CA VAL A 60 -9.09 0.16 3.47
C VAL A 60 -9.21 -0.39 4.88
N VAL A 61 -9.24 -1.72 4.99
CA VAL A 61 -9.13 -2.42 6.28
C VAL A 61 -7.65 -2.62 6.63
N VAL A 62 -7.23 -2.13 7.79
CA VAL A 62 -5.85 -2.26 8.29
C VAL A 62 -5.84 -2.94 9.66
N ARG A 63 -4.89 -3.86 9.83
CA ARG A 63 -4.67 -4.62 11.08
C ARG A 63 -3.42 -4.08 11.77
N HIS A 64 -3.63 -3.18 12.73
CA HIS A 64 -2.56 -2.38 13.35
C HIS A 64 -1.84 -3.10 14.49
N GLY A 65 -0.51 -2.97 14.50
CA GLY A 65 0.33 -3.32 15.62
C GLY A 65 0.42 -4.82 15.90
N LYS A 66 0.93 -5.16 17.10
CA LYS A 66 1.12 -6.55 17.53
C LYS A 66 -0.21 -7.29 17.70
N HIS A 67 -1.20 -6.60 18.28
CA HIS A 67 -2.51 -7.16 18.60
C HIS A 67 -3.49 -7.16 17.42
N ARG A 68 -3.06 -6.64 16.25
CA ARG A 68 -3.84 -6.64 15.01
C ARG A 68 -5.20 -5.95 15.16
N ALA A 69 -5.25 -4.84 15.90
CA ALA A 69 -6.47 -4.04 16.04
C ALA A 69 -6.98 -3.64 14.65
N VAL A 70 -8.20 -4.06 14.31
CA VAL A 70 -8.77 -3.91 12.97
C VAL A 70 -9.47 -2.58 12.86
N ARG A 71 -9.08 -1.77 11.86
CA ARG A 71 -9.72 -0.49 11.57
C ARG A 71 -10.02 -0.34 10.09
N VAL A 72 -11.15 0.29 9.78
CA VAL A 72 -11.44 0.81 8.44
C VAL A 72 -10.98 2.26 8.40
N HIS A 73 -10.19 2.59 7.39
CA HIS A 73 -9.73 3.95 7.14
C HIS A 73 -10.29 4.47 5.84
N ARG A 74 -10.56 5.78 5.80
CA ARG A 74 -10.84 6.51 4.57
C ARG A 74 -9.58 6.59 3.70
N VAL A 75 -9.74 6.37 2.40
CA VAL A 75 -8.69 6.50 1.39
C VAL A 75 -9.00 7.69 0.50
N PRO A 76 -8.21 8.78 0.54
CA PRO A 76 -8.41 9.95 -0.31
C PRO A 76 -8.40 9.60 -1.81
N ALA A 77 -9.16 10.35 -2.61
CA ALA A 77 -9.30 10.10 -4.05
C ALA A 77 -7.94 10.03 -4.79
N GLU A 78 -6.97 10.88 -4.41
CA GLU A 78 -5.64 10.84 -5.03
C GLU A 78 -4.86 9.54 -4.74
N VAL A 79 -5.14 8.89 -3.60
CA VAL A 79 -4.58 7.58 -3.25
C VAL A 79 -5.34 6.47 -3.96
N VAL A 80 -6.66 6.60 -4.12
CA VAL A 80 -7.50 5.66 -4.89
C VAL A 80 -6.99 5.55 -6.33
N LEU A 81 -6.66 6.66 -7.00
CA LEU A 81 -6.12 6.64 -8.36
C LEU A 81 -4.83 5.81 -8.46
N VAL A 82 -3.91 5.99 -7.52
CA VAL A 82 -2.66 5.22 -7.45
C VAL A 82 -2.92 3.75 -7.16
N LEU A 83 -3.87 3.44 -6.27
CA LEU A 83 -4.26 2.07 -5.94
C LEU A 83 -4.87 1.36 -7.15
N ARG A 84 -5.73 2.02 -7.92
CA ARG A 84 -6.29 1.44 -9.16
C ARG A 84 -5.20 1.08 -10.14
N HIS A 85 -4.29 2.02 -10.42
CA HIS A 85 -3.15 1.73 -11.29
C HIS A 85 -2.28 0.58 -10.74
N TRP A 86 -2.08 0.52 -9.43
CA TRP A 86 -1.36 -0.59 -8.80
C TRP A 86 -2.09 -1.93 -8.93
N MET A 87 -3.42 -1.96 -8.91
CA MET A 87 -4.18 -3.20 -9.11
C MET A 87 -3.96 -3.76 -10.51
N ASP A 88 -3.88 -2.91 -11.54
CA ASP A 88 -3.53 -3.34 -12.91
C ASP A 88 -2.11 -3.90 -12.95
N VAL A 89 -1.13 -3.16 -12.38
CA VAL A 89 0.27 -3.60 -12.30
C VAL A 89 0.40 -4.91 -11.51
N ARG A 90 -0.39 -5.15 -10.46
CA ARG A 90 -0.40 -6.44 -9.74
C ARG A 90 -0.81 -7.59 -10.63
N LEU A 91 -1.83 -7.39 -11.47
CA LEU A 91 -2.32 -8.44 -12.35
C LEU A 91 -1.26 -8.78 -13.39
N GLU A 92 -0.60 -7.77 -13.97
CA GLU A 92 0.54 -7.98 -14.88
C GLU A 92 1.69 -8.75 -14.20
N LEU A 93 2.08 -8.35 -12.99
CA LEU A 93 3.15 -9.02 -12.24
C LEU A 93 2.81 -10.47 -11.87
N ALA A 94 1.52 -10.78 -11.70
CA ALA A 94 1.05 -12.10 -11.35
C ALA A 94 0.71 -12.97 -12.58
N ALA A 95 0.69 -12.42 -13.79
CA ALA A 95 0.27 -13.12 -15.00
C ALA A 95 1.16 -14.32 -15.34
N GLU A 96 2.45 -14.25 -14.99
CA GLU A 96 3.43 -15.31 -15.24
C GLU A 96 3.57 -16.31 -14.07
N LEU A 97 2.82 -16.12 -12.98
CA LEU A 97 2.87 -17.04 -11.84
C LEU A 97 1.98 -18.25 -12.09
N GLU A 98 2.52 -19.44 -11.84
CA GLU A 98 1.71 -20.65 -11.75
C GLU A 98 0.77 -20.58 -10.53
N GLY A 99 -0.51 -20.87 -10.74
CA GLY A 99 -1.53 -20.90 -9.69
C GLY A 99 -2.35 -19.61 -9.57
N SER A 100 -2.81 -19.30 -8.36
CA SER A 100 -3.67 -18.15 -8.11
C SER A 100 -2.88 -16.86 -7.91
N VAL A 101 -3.38 -15.74 -8.45
CA VAL A 101 -2.91 -14.40 -8.12
C VAL A 101 -2.82 -14.25 -6.59
N PRO A 102 -1.67 -13.85 -6.01
CA PRO A 102 -1.54 -13.71 -4.56
C PRO A 102 -2.63 -12.81 -3.99
N ARG A 103 -3.01 -12.98 -2.72
CA ARG A 103 -4.00 -12.07 -2.09
C ARG A 103 -3.35 -10.82 -1.50
N ALA A 104 -2.05 -10.87 -1.21
CA ALA A 104 -1.31 -9.74 -0.65
C ALA A 104 -1.38 -8.53 -1.59
N LEU A 105 -1.62 -7.33 -1.03
CA LEU A 105 -1.66 -6.11 -1.82
C LEU A 105 -0.29 -5.76 -2.38
N LEU A 106 0.77 -5.91 -1.58
CA LEU A 106 2.12 -5.50 -1.95
C LEU A 106 2.93 -6.71 -2.43
N LEU A 107 3.39 -6.65 -3.68
CA LEU A 107 4.14 -7.70 -4.36
C LEU A 107 5.59 -7.27 -4.65
N THR A 108 6.47 -8.25 -4.88
CA THR A 108 7.78 -8.05 -5.49
C THR A 108 7.60 -7.60 -6.94
N VAL A 109 8.48 -6.74 -7.42
CA VAL A 109 8.39 -6.11 -8.76
C VAL A 109 9.60 -6.45 -9.63
N HIS A 110 10.57 -7.14 -9.06
CA HIS A 110 11.75 -7.66 -9.72
C HIS A 110 11.93 -9.08 -9.24
N HIS A 111 12.48 -9.94 -10.11
CA HIS A 111 13.04 -11.21 -9.69
C HIS A 111 14.13 -10.96 -8.65
N THR A 112 14.24 -11.84 -7.66
CA THR A 112 15.27 -11.79 -6.64
C THR A 112 16.04 -13.10 -6.59
N HIS A 113 17.27 -13.08 -6.11
CA HIS A 113 18.00 -14.32 -5.86
C HIS A 113 17.94 -14.63 -4.36
N ASP A 114 17.47 -15.84 -4.04
CA ASP A 114 17.47 -16.38 -2.68
C ASP A 114 18.24 -17.71 -2.70
N ASN A 115 19.36 -17.77 -1.96
CA ASN A 115 20.24 -18.95 -1.89
C ASN A 115 20.58 -19.57 -3.25
N GLY A 116 20.88 -18.74 -4.25
CA GLY A 116 21.24 -19.18 -5.62
C GLY A 116 20.04 -19.51 -6.52
N THR A 117 18.81 -19.46 -6.00
CA THR A 117 17.58 -19.67 -6.78
C THR A 117 16.98 -18.33 -7.18
N THR A 118 16.61 -18.20 -8.46
CA THR A 118 15.82 -17.05 -8.93
C THR A 118 14.39 -17.21 -8.47
N VAL A 119 13.93 -16.26 -7.67
CA VAL A 119 12.56 -16.13 -7.17
C VAL A 119 11.83 -15.11 -8.03
N SER A 120 10.68 -15.50 -8.57
CA SER A 120 9.90 -14.65 -9.48
C SER A 120 9.39 -13.36 -8.83
N SER A 121 9.21 -12.32 -9.65
CA SER A 121 8.40 -11.15 -9.29
C SER A 121 6.93 -11.55 -9.09
N GLY A 122 6.12 -10.67 -8.53
CA GLY A 122 4.69 -10.92 -8.30
C GLY A 122 4.38 -11.67 -7.00
N LEU A 123 5.37 -12.15 -6.26
CA LEU A 123 5.17 -12.77 -4.94
C LEU A 123 5.01 -11.73 -3.83
N PRO A 124 4.38 -12.05 -2.68
CA PRO A 124 4.27 -11.11 -1.56
C PRO A 124 5.62 -10.54 -1.12
N ILE A 125 5.71 -9.21 -1.02
CA ILE A 125 6.96 -8.56 -0.60
C ILE A 125 7.22 -8.71 0.90
N THR A 126 8.50 -8.79 1.29
CA THR A 126 8.91 -8.81 2.69
C THR A 126 9.12 -7.40 3.26
N LYS A 127 9.17 -7.29 4.59
CA LYS A 127 9.53 -6.04 5.29
C LYS A 127 10.89 -5.48 4.84
N GLN A 128 11.87 -6.36 4.65
CA GLN A 128 13.19 -5.95 4.20
C GLN A 128 13.14 -5.38 2.77
N GLY A 129 12.35 -5.99 1.89
CA GLY A 129 12.10 -5.48 0.54
C GLY A 129 11.55 -4.05 0.57
N LEU A 130 10.59 -3.75 1.45
CA LEU A 130 10.04 -2.40 1.62
C LEU A 130 11.08 -1.39 2.09
N VAL A 131 11.88 -1.76 3.10
CA VAL A 131 12.95 -0.90 3.64
C VAL A 131 13.98 -0.56 2.56
N LEU A 132 14.41 -1.55 1.78
CA LEU A 132 15.36 -1.35 0.69
C LEU A 132 14.77 -0.50 -0.44
N SER A 133 13.50 -0.73 -0.79
CA SER A 133 12.79 0.06 -1.80
C SER A 133 12.75 1.54 -1.43
N TRP A 134 12.43 1.87 -0.18
CA TRP A 134 12.45 3.25 0.31
C TRP A 134 13.86 3.85 0.31
N ARG A 135 14.85 3.11 0.81
CA ARG A 135 16.23 3.60 0.89
C ARG A 135 16.77 3.97 -0.48
N ARG A 136 16.56 3.11 -1.49
CA ARG A 136 16.97 3.37 -2.88
C ARG A 136 16.28 4.60 -3.45
N PHE A 137 14.97 4.75 -3.21
CA PHE A 137 14.23 5.94 -3.63
C PHE A 137 14.79 7.21 -3.00
N VAL A 138 15.01 7.22 -1.68
CA VAL A 138 15.55 8.37 -0.96
C VAL A 138 16.95 8.74 -1.45
N GLN A 139 17.83 7.76 -1.66
CA GLN A 139 19.18 8.00 -2.18
C GLN A 139 19.14 8.67 -3.56
N ARG A 140 18.39 8.09 -4.52
CA ARG A 140 18.21 8.70 -5.85
C ARG A 140 17.61 10.09 -5.79
N THR A 141 16.60 10.25 -4.92
CA THR A 141 15.88 11.50 -4.76
C THR A 141 16.76 12.59 -4.16
N ASN A 142 17.45 12.30 -3.05
CA ASN A 142 18.33 13.26 -2.41
C ASN A 142 19.51 13.64 -3.31
N ALA A 143 20.07 12.68 -4.05
CA ALA A 143 21.11 12.97 -5.05
C ALA A 143 20.60 13.89 -6.17
N ARG A 144 19.39 13.67 -6.67
CA ARG A 144 18.78 14.49 -7.73
C ARG A 144 18.55 15.94 -7.32
N TYR A 145 18.12 16.17 -6.06
CA TYR A 145 17.78 17.52 -5.60
C TYR A 145 18.91 18.21 -4.83
N GLY A 146 19.95 17.48 -4.41
CA GLY A 146 21.09 18.05 -3.70
C GLY A 146 20.68 18.94 -2.53
N ALA A 147 21.28 20.13 -2.46
CA ALA A 147 20.98 21.16 -1.44
C ALA A 147 19.71 21.99 -1.73
N LEU A 148 18.98 21.75 -2.81
CA LEU A 148 17.79 22.54 -3.18
C LEU A 148 16.60 22.32 -2.23
N ARG A 149 16.63 21.25 -1.42
CA ARG A 149 15.64 20.97 -0.39
C ARG A 149 16.25 20.14 0.74
N PRO A 150 15.68 20.20 1.95
CA PRO A 150 16.06 19.28 3.01
C PRO A 150 15.97 17.81 2.54
N PRO A 151 16.97 16.98 2.88
CA PRO A 151 17.00 15.60 2.43
C PRO A 151 15.84 14.81 3.03
N LEU A 152 15.29 13.87 2.25
CA LEU A 152 14.32 12.92 2.78
C LEU A 152 15.01 11.97 3.77
N PRO A 153 14.35 11.59 4.87
CA PRO A 153 14.89 10.65 5.84
C PRO A 153 15.02 9.24 5.26
N THR A 154 16.13 8.56 5.56
CA THR A 154 16.40 7.20 5.08
C THR A 154 15.53 6.14 5.76
N ARG A 155 14.93 6.45 6.91
CA ARG A 155 13.96 5.60 7.60
C ARG A 155 12.55 6.12 7.32
N PHE A 156 11.75 5.33 6.62
CA PHE A 156 10.37 5.72 6.31
C PHE A 156 9.50 5.95 7.55
N GLU A 157 9.81 5.29 8.67
CA GLU A 157 9.15 5.53 9.96
C GLU A 157 9.22 7.00 10.40
N GLN A 158 10.29 7.74 10.03
CA GLN A 158 10.38 9.17 10.33
C GLN A 158 9.35 9.99 9.52
N VAL A 159 9.11 9.60 8.26
CA VAL A 159 8.06 10.21 7.43
C VAL A 159 6.68 9.93 8.01
N ARG A 160 6.42 8.66 8.39
CA ARG A 160 5.15 8.26 9.00
C ARG A 160 4.85 9.05 10.27
N ARG A 161 5.84 9.19 11.17
CA ARG A 161 5.71 9.97 12.40
C ARG A 161 5.40 11.43 12.11
N ALA A 162 6.14 12.06 11.20
CA ALA A 162 5.88 13.44 10.80
C ALA A 162 4.44 13.66 10.30
N TRP A 163 3.87 12.72 9.53
CA TRP A 163 2.47 12.80 9.13
C TRP A 163 1.49 12.55 10.28
N THR A 164 1.81 11.62 11.18
CA THR A 164 0.96 11.31 12.34
C THR A 164 0.90 12.51 13.30
N GLU A 165 2.06 13.11 13.59
CA GLU A 165 2.18 14.31 14.45
C GLU A 165 1.46 15.51 13.84
N ALA A 166 1.45 15.61 12.51
CA ALA A 166 0.70 16.63 11.78
C ALA A 166 -0.81 16.34 11.65
N GLY A 167 -1.32 15.25 12.24
CA GLY A 167 -2.75 14.89 12.20
C GLY A 167 -3.28 14.56 10.80
N VAL A 168 -2.40 14.15 9.87
CA VAL A 168 -2.79 13.88 8.47
C VAL A 168 -3.59 12.58 8.31
N PRO A 169 -3.23 11.46 8.96
CA PRO A 169 -3.97 10.22 8.79
C PRO A 169 -5.39 10.29 9.37
N ASP A 170 -6.31 9.59 8.71
CA ASP A 170 -7.58 9.20 9.31
C ASP A 170 -7.30 8.31 10.54
N PRO A 171 -7.88 8.57 11.72
CA PRO A 171 -7.72 7.69 12.88
C PRO A 171 -8.35 6.31 12.63
N GLY A 172 -9.27 6.20 11.67
CA GLY A 172 -10.01 5.01 11.32
C GLY A 172 -11.05 4.63 12.37
N ARG A 173 -12.08 3.92 11.93
CA ARG A 173 -13.12 3.35 12.79
C ARG A 173 -12.79 1.90 13.13
N GLU A 174 -12.96 1.52 14.39
CA GLU A 174 -12.80 0.14 14.82
C GLU A 174 -13.94 -0.74 14.28
N ILE A 175 -13.61 -1.98 13.91
CA ILE A 175 -14.59 -2.99 13.55
C ILE A 175 -14.72 -3.94 14.73
N THR A 176 -15.74 -3.77 15.57
CA THR A 176 -16.13 -4.78 16.55
C THR A 176 -16.85 -5.93 15.83
N SER A 177 -16.61 -7.16 16.28
CA SER A 177 -17.17 -8.41 15.72
C SER A 177 -18.70 -8.46 15.73
N GLU A 178 -19.38 -7.54 16.41
CA GLU A 178 -20.83 -7.47 16.59
C GLU A 178 -21.61 -7.01 15.35
N ASN A 179 -20.96 -6.48 14.30
CA ASN A 179 -21.61 -6.13 13.04
C ASN A 179 -21.59 -7.25 11.98
N SER A 180 -21.38 -8.49 12.42
CA SER A 180 -21.59 -9.68 11.59
C SER A 180 -23.11 -9.90 11.47
N VAL A 181 -23.66 -9.69 10.27
CA VAL A 181 -25.06 -9.93 9.88
C VAL A 181 -25.65 -11.17 10.56
N PRO A 182 -26.89 -11.13 11.11
CA PRO A 182 -27.51 -12.30 11.71
C PRO A 182 -27.66 -13.41 10.66
N SER A 183 -27.15 -14.59 10.99
CA SER A 183 -27.44 -15.84 10.31
C SER A 183 -28.95 -16.05 10.21
N ALA A 184 -29.40 -16.47 9.03
CA ALA A 184 -30.79 -16.75 8.69
C ALA A 184 -31.52 -17.61 9.75
N PRO A 185 -32.85 -17.49 9.89
CA PRO A 185 -33.60 -18.24 10.89
C PRO A 185 -33.56 -19.74 10.58
N ASP A 186 -33.35 -20.55 11.62
CA ASP A 186 -33.55 -21.99 11.58
C ASP A 186 -34.99 -22.31 11.17
N ASP A 187 -35.14 -23.01 10.04
CA ASP A 187 -36.36 -23.73 9.70
C ASP A 187 -36.60 -24.82 10.76
N GLN A 188 -37.53 -24.55 11.68
CA GLN A 188 -38.09 -25.58 12.55
C GLN A 188 -39.22 -26.31 11.80
N ARG A 189 -39.06 -27.64 11.71
CA ARG A 189 -40.05 -28.60 11.26
C ARG A 189 -41.21 -28.74 12.23
#